data_AF-D4XB23-F1
#
_entry.id   AF-D4XB23-F1
#
_cell.length_a   1.000
_cell.length_b   1.000
_cell.length_c   1.000
_cell.angle_alpha   90.00
_cell.angle_beta   90.00
_cell.angle_gamma   90.00
#
_symmetry.space_group_name_H-M   'P 1'
#
loop_
_entity.id
_entity.type
_entity.pdbx_description
1 polymer ?
#
loop_
_entity_poly.entity_id
_entity_poly.type
_entity_poly.pdbx_seq_one_letter_code
_entity_poly.pdbx_strand_id
1 'polypeptide(L)' 'MALHRFQKGELGHWLRIVADNSEPGAAQAEVPVEISQALQTLRCIQPGEDGRWLITEKGKLALRMEEPSAIHVR' A
#
# COMPACT_ATOMS: atom_id res chain seq x y z
N MET A 1 14.96 -7.99 12.33
CA MET A 1 14.98 -7.10 11.15
C MET A 1 14.23 -5.84 11.51
N ALA A 2 14.77 -4.66 11.18
CA ALA A 2 14.06 -3.41 11.40
C ALA A 2 12.93 -3.30 10.36
N LEU A 3 11.71 -3.03 10.81
CA LEU A 3 10.60 -2.75 9.92
C LEU A 3 10.88 -1.40 9.22
N HIS A 4 10.68 -1.32 7.91
CA HIS A 4 10.79 -0.05 7.18
C HIS A 4 9.98 1.03 7.88
N ARG A 5 10.59 2.19 8.13
CA ARG A 5 9.92 3.34 8.76
C ARG A 5 9.48 4.30 7.67
N PHE A 6 8.20 4.26 7.33
CA PHE A 6 7.61 5.15 6.33
C PHE A 6 7.76 6.63 6.71
N GLN A 7 8.22 7.42 5.75
CA GLN A 7 8.19 8.87 5.78
C GLN A 7 6.78 9.39 5.48
N LYS A 8 6.52 10.67 5.77
CA LYS A 8 5.23 11.31 5.48
C LYS A 8 4.89 11.19 3.99
N GLY A 9 3.71 10.67 3.67
CA GLY A 9 3.25 10.45 2.29
C GLY A 9 3.84 9.21 1.59
N GLU A 10 4.89 8.61 2.15
CA GLU A 10 5.53 7.42 1.56
C GLU A 10 4.61 6.21 1.64
N LEU A 11 3.90 6.04 2.77
CA LEU A 11 2.92 4.97 2.93
C LEU A 11 1.81 5.06 1.86
N GLY A 12 1.21 6.25 1.70
CA GLY A 12 0.18 6.48 0.70
C GLY A 12 0.66 6.23 -0.73
N HIS A 13 1.89 6.66 -1.05
CA HIS A 13 2.53 6.42 -2.34
C HIS A 13 2.62 4.91 -2.66
N TRP A 14 3.17 4.11 -1.74
CA TRP A 14 3.33 2.67 -1.97
C TRP A 14 1.99 1.92 -1.99
N LEU A 15 1.03 2.32 -1.16
CA LEU A 15 -0.32 1.75 -1.20
C LEU A 15 -1.04 2.05 -2.53
N ARG A 16 -0.81 3.23 -3.11
CA ARG A 16 -1.33 3.57 -4.44
C ARG A 16 -0.71 2.68 -5.50
N ILE A 17 0.61 2.51 -5.50
CA ILE A 17 1.30 1.60 -6.43
C ILE A 17 0.73 0.18 -6.34
N VAL A 18 0.54 -0.36 -5.14
CA VAL A 18 -0.02 -1.71 -4.98
C VAL A 18 -1.46 -1.78 -5.47
N ALA A 19 -2.28 -0.75 -5.21
CA ALA A 19 -3.65 -0.69 -5.71
C ALA A 19 -3.68 -0.66 -7.24
N ASP A 20 -2.86 0.19 -7.86
CA ASP A 20 -2.78 0.32 -9.32
C ASP A 20 -2.28 -0.98 -9.97
N ASN A 21 -1.28 -1.65 -9.36
CA ASN A 21 -0.79 -2.95 -9.83
C ASN A 21 -1.84 -4.07 -9.78
N SER A 22 -2.86 -3.94 -8.92
CA SER A 22 -3.92 -4.95 -8.78
C SER A 22 -4.99 -4.87 -9.87
N GLU A 23 -5.01 -3.78 -10.66
CA GLU A 23 -5.97 -3.60 -11.75
C GLU A 23 -5.63 -4.49 -12.98
N PRO A 24 -6.63 -5.11 -13.62
CA PRO A 24 -6.42 -5.90 -14.84
C PRO A 24 -5.78 -5.07 -15.96
N GLY A 25 -4.65 -5.54 -16.48
CA GLY A 25 -3.92 -4.86 -17.57
C GLY A 25 -3.05 -3.67 -17.14
N ALA A 26 -2.95 -3.37 -15.84
CA ALA A 26 -2.09 -2.31 -15.34
C ALA A 26 -0.60 -2.65 -15.45
N ALA A 27 0.21 -1.63 -15.73
CA ALA A 27 1.65 -1.71 -15.71
C ALA A 27 2.12 -2.08 -14.30
N GLN A 28 2.92 -3.15 -14.19
CA GLN A 28 3.42 -3.63 -12.90
C GLN A 28 4.63 -2.80 -12.49
N ALA A 29 4.46 -1.91 -11.52
CA ALA A 29 5.56 -1.23 -10.87
C ALA A 29 6.17 -2.12 -9.78
N GLU A 30 7.50 -2.14 -9.70
CA GLU A 30 8.20 -2.92 -8.69
C GLU A 30 8.00 -2.31 -7.30
N VAL A 31 7.67 -3.17 -6.32
CA VAL A 31 7.58 -2.80 -4.91
C VAL A 31 8.79 -3.41 -4.19
N PRO A 32 9.70 -2.60 -3.62
CA PRO A 32 10.88 -3.12 -2.94
C PRO A 32 10.52 -4.11 -1.83
N VAL A 33 11.39 -5.10 -1.59
CA VAL A 33 11.15 -6.18 -0.60
C VAL A 33 10.92 -5.62 0.79
N GLU A 34 11.70 -4.64 1.22
CA GLU A 34 11.57 -4.01 2.55
C GLU A 34 10.21 -3.32 2.73
N ILE A 35 9.70 -2.71 1.66
CA ILE A 35 8.39 -2.05 1.63
C ILE A 35 7.27 -3.08 1.68
N SER A 36 7.32 -4.12 0.83
CA SER A 36 6.28 -5.14 0.81
C SER A 36 6.20 -5.92 2.14
N GLN A 37 7.35 -6.23 2.75
CA GLN A 37 7.41 -6.81 4.10
C GLN A 37 6.77 -5.88 5.16
N ALA A 38 7.08 -4.58 5.11
CA ALA A 38 6.48 -3.62 6.03
C ALA A 38 4.97 -3.49 5.85
N LEU A 39 4.49 -3.37 4.61
CA LEU A 39 3.06 -3.32 4.30
C LEU A 39 2.32 -4.60 4.70
N GLN A 40 2.95 -5.77 4.51
CA GLN A 40 2.39 -7.05 4.92
C GLN A 40 2.32 -7.16 6.45
N THR A 41 3.36 -6.72 7.16
CA THR A 41 3.38 -6.66 8.64
C THR A 41 2.28 -5.74 9.16
N LEU A 42 2.05 -4.62 8.49
CA LEU A 42 0.95 -3.70 8.77
C LEU A 42 -0.41 -4.23 8.29
N ARG A 43 -0.48 -5.41 7.66
CA ARG A 43 -1.69 -6.02 7.08
C ARG A 43 -2.40 -5.16 6.04
N CYS A 44 -1.66 -4.29 5.36
CA CYS A 44 -2.18 -3.46 4.29
C CYS A 44 -2.23 -4.19 2.93
N ILE A 45 -1.41 -5.24 2.78
CA ILE A 45 -1.34 -6.04 1.55
C ILE A 45 -1.29 -7.54 1.90
N GLN A 46 -1.63 -8.37 0.93
CA GLN A 46 -1.56 -9.83 1.02
C GLN A 46 -1.11 -10.44 -0.32
N PRO A 47 -0.51 -11.64 -0.33
CA PRO A 47 -0.18 -12.31 -1.58
C PRO A 47 -1.46 -12.67 -2.36
N GLY A 48 -1.46 -12.37 -3.66
CA GLY A 48 -2.47 -12.83 -4.62
C GLY A 48 -2.03 -14.09 -5.37
N GLU A 49 -2.95 -14.66 -6.14
CA GLU A 49 -2.76 -15.96 -6.82
C GLU A 49 -1.68 -15.90 -7.91
N ASP A 50 -1.47 -14.74 -8.53
CA ASP A 50 -0.48 -14.55 -9.61
C ASP A 50 0.89 -14.09 -9.10
N GLY A 51 1.17 -14.21 -7.80
CA GLY A 51 2.39 -13.68 -7.18
C GLY A 51 2.42 -12.15 -7.04
N ARG A 52 1.31 -11.47 -7.39
CA ARG A 52 1.12 -10.03 -7.19
C ARG A 52 0.65 -9.72 -5.78
N TRP A 53 0.94 -8.52 -5.30
CA TRP A 53 0.37 -8.02 -4.05
C TRP A 53 -1.05 -7.51 -4.26
N LEU A 54 -1.97 -7.94 -3.40
CA LEU A 54 -3.34 -7.44 -3.35
C LEU A 54 -3.49 -6.49 -2.16
N ILE A 55 -4.08 -5.32 -2.38
CA ILE A 55 -4.40 -4.39 -1.30
C ILE A 55 -5.58 -4.92 -0.48
N THR A 56 -5.45 -4.92 0.84
CA THR A 56 -6.53 -5.33 1.76
C THR A 56 -7.50 -4.17 2.01
N GLU A 57 -8.66 -4.45 2.61
CA GLU A 57 -9.58 -3.39 3.06
C GLU A 57 -8.91 -2.43 4.05
N LYS A 58 -8.03 -2.93 4.93
CA LYS A 58 -7.22 -2.09 5.81
C LYS A 58 -6.26 -1.21 4.99
N GLY A 59 -5.62 -1.76 3.97
CA GLY A 59 -4.75 -0.99 3.07
C GLY A 59 -5.51 0.13 2.36
N LYS A 60 -6.71 -0.16 1.85
CA LYS A 60 -7.60 0.85 1.24
C LYS A 60 -7.98 1.94 2.23
N LEU A 61 -8.32 1.60 3.48
CA LEU A 61 -8.60 2.57 4.52
C LEU A 61 -7.38 3.46 4.82
N ALA A 62 -6.20 2.86 5.01
CA ALA A 62 -4.97 3.60 5.26
C ALA A 62 -4.62 4.55 4.09
N LEU A 63 -4.83 4.11 2.85
CA LEU A 63 -4.66 4.95 1.67
C LEU A 63 -5.58 6.17 1.67
N ARG A 64 -6.86 5.99 2.03
CA ARG A 64 -7.82 7.11 2.16
C ARG A 64 -7.44 8.06 3.28
N MET A 65 -6.91 7.55 4.39
CA MET A 65 -6.48 8.38 5.53
C MET A 65 -5.27 9.27 5.22
N GLU A 66 -4.44 8.89 4.25
CA GLU A 66 -3.34 9.72 3.75
C GLU A 66 -3.83 10.83 2.79
N GLU A 67 -5.09 10.78 2.30
CA GLU A 67 -5.61 11.84 1.44
C GLU A 67 -5.88 13.12 2.25
N PRO A 68 -5.58 14.31 1.69
CA PRO A 68 -5.76 15.59 2.39
C PRO A 68 -7.19 15.84 2.91
N SER A 69 -8.17 15.19 2.29
CA SER A 69 -9.60 15.24 2.61
C SER A 69 -10.01 14.40 3.83
N ALA A 70 -9.14 13.51 4.34
CA ALA A 70 -9.43 12.71 5.53
C ALA A 70 -9.38 13.52 6.85
N ILE A 71 -8.95 14.77 6.79
CA ILE A 71 -9.03 15.71 7.91
C ILE A 71 -10.46 16.23 7.99
N HIS A 72 -11.18 15.80 9.03
CA HIS A 72 -12.49 16.36 9.37
C HIS A 72 -12.45 17.88 9.39
N VAL A 73 -13.33 18.47 8.58
CA VAL A 73 -13.72 19.89 8.65
C VAL A 73 -14.11 20.20 10.10
N ARG A 74 -13.49 21.24 10.66
CA ARG A 74 -13.82 21.78 11.98
C ARG A 74 -15.28 22.21 12.06
#